data_AF-A0A352Z0Y0-F1
#
_entry.id   AF-A0A352Z0Y0-F1
#
_cell.length_a   1.000
_cell.length_b   1.000
_cell.length_c   1.000
_cell.angle_alpha   90.00
_cell.angle_beta   90.00
_cell.angle_gamma   90.00
#
_symmetry.space_group_name_H-M   'P 1'
#
loop_
_entity.id
_entity.type
_entity.pdbx_description
1 polymer ?
#
loop_
_entity_poly.entity_id
_entity_poly.type
_entity_poly.pdbx_seq_one_letter_code
_entity_poly.pdbx_strand_id
1 'polypeptide(L)'
;MIVRSEIWKRCGGFDRHFFAHMEEIDLCWRFHKAGYRVAYVPASAVFHIGGGALPYNSPFKTYLNFRNSLFLLYKNLPDKELKNILFKRKILDGIAAIFFLAKGQFRSSWAVLRAHFDYYRSINSLKEKRAIVRTLGGKEPEGLLLNKCIVFEFYIRNRRTFRKLIS
;
A
#
# COMPACT_ATOMS: atom_id res chain seq x y z
N MET A 1 11.25 -12.61 -1.17
CA MET A 1 12.10 -11.43 -0.88
C MET A 1 13.29 -11.90 -0.06
N ILE A 2 14.50 -11.41 -0.37
CA ILE A 2 15.72 -11.66 0.43
C ILE A 2 16.24 -10.31 0.92
N VAL A 3 16.65 -10.22 2.17
CA VAL A 3 17.09 -8.98 2.82
C VAL A 3 18.17 -9.29 3.86
N ARG A 4 19.16 -8.40 3.98
CA ARG A 4 20.20 -8.51 5.02
C ARG A 4 19.56 -8.38 6.40
N SER A 5 19.95 -9.24 7.34
CA SER A 5 19.36 -9.24 8.69
C SER A 5 19.53 -7.90 9.41
N GLU A 6 20.66 -7.20 9.20
CA GLU A 6 20.91 -5.88 9.79
C GLU A 6 19.91 -4.82 9.28
N ILE A 7 19.61 -4.83 7.98
CA ILE A 7 18.67 -3.90 7.34
C ILE A 7 17.24 -4.19 7.82
N TRP A 8 16.88 -5.47 7.91
CA TRP A 8 15.60 -5.88 8.46
C TRP A 8 15.37 -5.33 9.88
N LYS A 9 16.36 -5.52 10.76
CA LYS A 9 16.32 -5.03 12.14
C LYS A 9 16.29 -3.50 12.20
N ARG A 10 17.16 -2.83 11.44
CA ARG A 10 17.22 -1.36 11.36
C ARG A 10 15.90 -0.74 10.92
N CYS A 11 15.23 -1.35 9.95
CA CYS A 11 13.96 -0.81 9.44
C CYS A 11 12.75 -1.23 10.28
N GLY A 12 12.88 -2.17 11.23
CA GLY A 12 11.82 -2.58 12.15
C GLY A 12 10.93 -3.73 11.67
N GLY A 13 11.38 -4.53 10.68
CA GLY A 13 10.67 -5.72 10.20
C GLY A 13 9.24 -5.44 9.71
N PHE A 14 8.34 -6.43 9.77
CA PHE A 14 6.92 -6.21 9.42
C PHE A 14 6.14 -5.50 10.52
N ASP A 15 5.30 -4.54 10.12
CA ASP A 15 4.37 -3.90 11.03
C ASP A 15 3.14 -4.81 11.27
N ARG A 16 3.03 -5.30 12.50
CA ARG A 16 1.97 -6.23 12.93
C ARG A 16 0.55 -5.70 12.73
N HIS A 17 0.36 -4.39 12.58
CA HIS A 17 -0.98 -3.81 12.37
C HIS A 17 -1.57 -4.13 10.98
N PHE A 18 -0.72 -4.49 10.02
CA PHE A 18 -1.19 -4.90 8.70
C PHE A 18 -1.85 -6.29 8.74
N PHE A 19 -1.33 -7.21 9.58
CA PHE A 19 -1.68 -8.64 9.60
C PHE A 19 -1.36 -9.34 8.27
N ALA A 20 -2.05 -8.98 7.18
CA ALA A 20 -1.81 -9.44 5.83
C ALA A 20 -2.18 -8.33 4.82
N HIS A 21 -1.55 -8.35 3.65
CA HIS A 21 -1.63 -7.33 2.60
C HIS A 21 -0.96 -6.00 2.98
N MET A 22 -0.08 -5.52 2.09
CA MET A 22 0.64 -4.23 2.14
C MET A 22 1.74 -4.15 3.20
N GLU A 23 1.95 -5.17 4.04
CA GLU A 23 3.05 -5.28 4.99
C GLU A 23 4.42 -5.26 4.30
N GLU A 24 4.51 -5.94 3.16
CA GLU A 24 5.71 -5.99 2.32
C GLU A 24 5.95 -4.66 1.60
N ILE A 25 4.89 -4.00 1.15
CA ILE A 25 4.97 -2.70 0.48
C ILE A 25 5.43 -1.64 1.48
N ASP A 26 4.88 -1.63 2.69
CA ASP A 26 5.30 -0.75 3.79
C ASP A 26 6.77 -0.94 4.12
N LEU A 27 7.23 -2.18 4.18
CA LEU A 27 8.64 -2.50 4.43
C LEU A 27 9.55 -2.01 3.30
N CYS A 28 9.16 -2.19 2.03
CA CYS A 28 9.90 -1.67 0.88
C CYS A 28 10.01 -0.14 0.91
N TRP A 29 8.94 0.57 1.26
CA TRP A 29 9.00 2.03 1.43
C TRP A 29 9.97 2.45 2.54
N ARG A 30 9.99 1.71 3.65
CA ARG A 30 10.96 1.95 4.73
C ARG A 30 12.40 1.65 4.31
N PHE A 31 12.64 0.64 3.47
CA PHE A 31 13.97 0.40 2.89
C PHE A 31 14.42 1.59 2.04
N HIS A 32 13.56 2.09 1.15
CA HIS A 32 13.85 3.28 0.36
C HIS A 32 14.11 4.51 1.23
N LYS A 33 13.28 4.74 2.24
CA LYS A 33 13.47 5.84 3.21
C LYS A 33 14.70 5.69 4.08
N ALA A 34 15.26 4.49 4.23
CA ALA A 34 16.53 4.27 4.92
C ALA A 34 17.75 4.37 3.97
N GLY A 35 17.54 4.75 2.70
CA GLY A 35 18.59 4.90 1.69
C GLY A 35 18.96 3.61 0.97
N TYR A 36 18.21 2.53 1.15
CA TYR A 36 18.45 1.25 0.47
C TYR A 36 17.69 1.13 -0.84
N ARG A 37 18.21 0.29 -1.73
CA ARG A 37 17.57 -0.05 -3.01
C ARG A 37 16.75 -1.31 -2.87
N VAL A 38 15.51 -1.28 -3.37
CA VAL A 38 14.69 -2.47 -3.60
C VAL A 38 14.74 -2.77 -5.09
N ALA A 39 15.07 -4.01 -5.46
CA ALA A 39 15.23 -4.42 -6.84
C ALA A 39 14.53 -5.75 -7.11
N TYR A 40 14.10 -5.93 -8.35
CA TYR A 40 13.57 -7.18 -8.88
C TYR A 40 14.68 -7.93 -9.64
N VAL A 41 14.83 -9.23 -9.39
CA VAL A 41 15.82 -10.08 -10.05
C VAL A 41 15.11 -11.08 -10.96
N PRO A 42 15.00 -10.80 -12.28
CA PRO A 42 14.22 -11.65 -13.20
C PRO A 42 14.76 -13.06 -13.36
N ALA A 43 16.06 -13.27 -13.12
CA ALA A 43 16.69 -14.58 -13.19
C ALA A 43 16.31 -15.52 -12.03
N SER A 44 15.71 -15.00 -10.95
CA SER A 44 15.24 -15.79 -9.81
C SER A 44 13.72 -15.90 -9.87
N ALA A 45 13.23 -17.09 -10.24
CA ALA A 45 11.80 -17.38 -10.35
C ALA A 45 11.36 -18.39 -9.27
N VAL A 46 10.24 -18.09 -8.61
CA VAL A 46 9.58 -18.97 -7.64
C VAL A 46 8.09 -18.99 -7.97
N PHE A 47 7.51 -20.17 -8.10
CA PHE A 47 6.08 -20.34 -8.37
C PHE A 47 5.29 -20.32 -7.06
N HIS A 48 4.19 -19.57 -7.04
CA HIS A 48 3.32 -19.41 -5.87
C HIS A 48 1.85 -19.45 -6.30
N ILE A 49 1.02 -20.13 -5.50
CA ILE A 49 -0.42 -20.24 -5.74
C ILE A 49 -1.12 -18.94 -5.32
N GLY A 50 -1.59 -18.17 -6.29
CA GLY A 50 -2.34 -16.93 -6.05
C GLY A 50 -3.63 -17.19 -5.27
N GLY A 51 -3.90 -16.38 -4.25
CA GLY A 51 -5.18 -16.39 -3.52
C GLY A 51 -5.33 -17.50 -2.47
N GLY A 52 -4.27 -18.24 -2.13
CA GLY A 52 -4.34 -19.36 -1.18
C GLY A 52 -4.74 -18.97 0.26
N ALA A 53 -4.38 -17.77 0.74
CA ALA A 53 -4.63 -17.37 2.12
C ALA A 53 -6.01 -16.74 2.35
N LEU A 54 -6.49 -15.92 1.40
CA LEU A 54 -7.77 -15.22 1.50
C LEU A 54 -8.49 -15.20 0.14
N PRO A 55 -9.73 -15.74 0.06
CA PRO A 55 -10.53 -15.75 -1.15
C PRO A 55 -10.75 -14.34 -1.72
N TYR A 56 -10.81 -14.24 -3.05
CA TYR A 56 -10.94 -12.94 -3.74
C TYR A 56 -12.20 -12.16 -3.35
N ASN A 57 -13.33 -12.85 -3.13
CA ASN A 57 -14.60 -12.22 -2.76
C ASN A 57 -14.82 -12.09 -1.25
N SER A 58 -13.76 -12.26 -0.44
CA SER A 58 -13.87 -12.18 1.02
C SER A 58 -14.06 -10.74 1.50
N PRO A 59 -15.15 -10.42 2.25
CA PRO A 59 -15.30 -9.10 2.87
C PRO A 59 -14.17 -8.77 3.85
N PHE A 60 -13.55 -9.78 4.47
CA PHE A 60 -12.40 -9.57 5.34
C PHE A 60 -11.16 -9.13 4.55
N LYS A 61 -10.93 -9.74 3.37
CA LYS A 61 -9.87 -9.29 2.44
C LYS A 61 -10.13 -7.87 1.95
N THR A 62 -11.38 -7.55 1.62
CA THR A 62 -11.80 -6.18 1.29
C THR A 62 -11.43 -5.23 2.42
N TYR A 63 -11.88 -5.51 3.65
CA TYR A 63 -11.56 -4.70 4.83
C TYR A 63 -10.05 -4.48 5.00
N LEU A 64 -9.24 -5.54 4.93
CA LEU A 64 -7.78 -5.44 5.06
C LEU A 64 -7.18 -4.56 3.96
N ASN A 65 -7.56 -4.75 2.70
CA ASN A 65 -7.03 -3.96 1.58
C ASN A 65 -7.31 -2.46 1.74
N PHE A 66 -8.55 -2.09 2.07
CA PHE A 66 -8.93 -0.68 2.25
C PHE A 66 -8.24 -0.07 3.48
N ARG A 67 -8.28 -0.76 4.63
CA ARG A 67 -7.67 -0.28 5.88
C ARG A 67 -6.16 -0.14 5.72
N ASN A 68 -5.50 -1.20 5.26
CA ASN A 68 -4.05 -1.25 5.17
C ASN A 68 -3.52 -0.30 4.10
N SER A 69 -4.26 -0.04 3.02
CA SER A 69 -3.88 1.01 2.07
C SER A 69 -3.87 2.39 2.73
N LEU A 70 -4.86 2.71 3.58
CA LEU A 70 -4.85 3.99 4.31
C LEU A 70 -3.69 4.06 5.31
N PHE A 71 -3.38 2.96 5.99
CA PHE A 71 -2.25 2.88 6.94
C PHE A 71 -0.92 3.07 6.22
N LEU A 72 -0.71 2.36 5.11
CA LEU A 72 0.48 2.43 4.26
C LEU A 72 0.72 3.87 3.78
N LEU A 73 -0.32 4.49 3.19
CA LEU A 73 -0.23 5.85 2.65
C LEU A 73 0.04 6.85 3.76
N TYR A 74 -0.68 6.77 4.88
CA TYR A 74 -0.47 7.68 6.00
C TYR A 74 0.92 7.54 6.61
N LYS A 75 1.43 6.31 6.77
CA LYS A 75 2.76 6.09 7.35
C LYS A 75 3.88 6.62 6.46
N ASN A 76 3.76 6.46 5.14
CA ASN A 76 4.94 6.55 4.27
C ASN A 76 4.94 7.71 3.27
N LEU A 77 3.79 8.30 2.90
CA LEU A 77 3.77 9.40 1.92
C LEU A 77 4.61 10.61 2.36
N PRO A 78 5.18 11.39 1.43
CA PRO A 78 5.76 12.70 1.75
C PRO A 78 4.69 13.65 2.32
N ASP A 79 5.06 14.55 3.24
CA ASP A 79 4.11 15.48 3.89
C ASP A 79 3.33 16.34 2.88
N LYS A 80 4.01 16.78 1.82
CA LYS A 80 3.44 17.63 0.76
C LYS A 80 2.33 16.92 -0.01
N GLU A 81 2.45 15.61 -0.21
CA GLU A 81 1.50 14.82 -1.01
C GLU A 81 0.41 14.15 -0.16
N LEU A 82 0.67 13.97 1.14
CA LEU A 82 -0.15 13.20 2.06
C LEU A 82 -1.64 13.58 2.01
N LYS A 83 -1.96 14.86 2.17
CA LYS A 83 -3.35 15.34 2.24
C LYS A 83 -4.09 15.09 0.93
N ASN A 84 -3.47 15.46 -0.20
CA ASN A 84 -4.06 15.35 -1.53
C ASN A 84 -4.31 13.89 -1.93
N ILE A 85 -3.31 13.02 -1.73
CA ILE A 85 -3.44 11.60 -2.09
C ILE A 85 -4.44 10.89 -1.18
N LEU A 86 -4.43 11.15 0.13
CA LEU A 86 -5.42 10.57 1.03
C LEU A 86 -6.84 11.04 0.73
N PHE A 87 -7.03 12.29 0.34
CA PHE A 87 -8.33 12.80 -0.07
C PHE A 87 -8.86 12.07 -1.31
N LYS A 88 -8.05 12.00 -2.38
CA LYS A 88 -8.39 11.23 -3.59
C LYS A 88 -8.67 9.77 -3.28
N ARG A 89 -7.84 9.16 -2.43
CA ARG A 89 -8.01 7.78 -1.99
C ARG A 89 -9.36 7.55 -1.32
N LYS A 90 -9.75 8.43 -0.39
CA LYS A 90 -11.04 8.33 0.31
C LYS A 90 -12.24 8.47 -0.64
N ILE A 91 -12.14 9.32 -1.67
CA ILE A 91 -13.18 9.41 -2.72
C ILE A 91 -13.28 8.09 -3.49
N LEU A 92 -12.15 7.54 -3.93
CA LEU A 92 -12.13 6.27 -4.66
C LEU A 92 -12.66 5.11 -3.80
N ASP A 93 -12.35 5.11 -2.51
CA ASP A 93 -12.87 4.11 -1.56
C ASP A 93 -14.40 4.24 -1.39
N GLY A 94 -14.92 5.48 -1.36
CA GLY A 94 -16.36 5.75 -1.35
C GLY A 94 -17.07 5.26 -2.62
N ILE A 95 -16.49 5.53 -3.80
CA ILE A 95 -16.99 5.01 -5.09
C ILE A 95 -17.02 3.48 -5.07
N ALA A 96 -15.95 2.84 -4.57
CA ALA A 96 -15.89 1.39 -4.46
C ALA A 96 -16.97 0.83 -3.51
N ALA A 97 -17.24 1.48 -2.38
CA ALA A 97 -18.32 1.09 -1.46
C ALA A 97 -19.70 1.14 -2.14
N ILE A 98 -20.00 2.23 -2.86
CA ILE A 98 -21.26 2.37 -3.63
C ILE A 98 -21.35 1.26 -4.69
N PHE A 99 -20.25 0.96 -5.38
CA PHE A 99 -20.23 -0.10 -6.39
C PHE A 99 -20.46 -1.50 -5.79
N PHE A 100 -19.90 -1.79 -4.61
CA PHE A 100 -20.20 -3.03 -3.89
C PHE A 100 -21.67 -3.10 -3.49
N LEU A 101 -22.24 -1.98 -3.02
CA LEU A 101 -23.65 -1.89 -2.66
C LEU A 101 -24.55 -2.16 -3.87
N ALA A 102 -24.28 -1.54 -5.01
CA ALA A 102 -25.01 -1.74 -6.26
C ALA A 102 -24.96 -3.20 -6.77
N LYS A 103 -23.89 -3.93 -6.44
CA LYS A 103 -23.75 -5.37 -6.72
C LYS A 103 -24.38 -6.29 -5.68
N GLY A 104 -25.10 -5.76 -4.69
CA GLY A 104 -25.67 -6.54 -3.58
C GLY A 104 -24.62 -7.08 -2.58
N GLN A 105 -23.38 -6.61 -2.64
CA GLN A 105 -22.29 -7.06 -1.76
C GLN A 105 -22.23 -6.22 -0.48
N PHE A 106 -23.32 -6.22 0.29
CA PHE A 106 -23.47 -5.39 1.49
C PHE A 106 -22.34 -5.57 2.51
N ARG A 107 -21.88 -6.81 2.72
CA ARG A 107 -20.75 -7.11 3.62
C ARG A 107 -19.44 -6.47 3.16
N SER A 108 -19.19 -6.42 1.86
CA SER A 108 -18.00 -5.76 1.29
C SER A 108 -18.12 -4.24 1.38
N SER A 109 -19.30 -3.67 1.16
CA SER A 109 -19.53 -2.23 1.37
C SER A 109 -19.30 -1.84 2.84
N TRP A 110 -19.84 -2.62 3.78
CA TRP A 110 -19.59 -2.42 5.21
C TRP A 110 -18.12 -2.58 5.58
N ALA A 111 -17.41 -3.52 4.97
CA ALA A 111 -15.97 -3.69 5.16
C ALA A 111 -15.16 -2.43 4.81
N VAL A 112 -15.54 -1.68 3.76
CA VAL A 112 -14.92 -0.39 3.42
C VAL A 112 -15.18 0.65 4.51
N LEU A 113 -16.42 0.80 4.97
CA LEU A 113 -16.76 1.77 6.02
C LEU A 113 -16.04 1.46 7.33
N ARG A 114 -16.04 0.18 7.74
CA ARG A 114 -15.30 -0.31 8.91
C ARG A 114 -13.80 -0.03 8.79
N ALA A 115 -13.22 -0.20 7.61
CA ALA A 115 -11.80 0.11 7.37
C ALA A 115 -11.48 1.60 7.64
N HIS A 116 -12.37 2.51 7.25
CA HIS A 116 -12.21 3.94 7.52
C HIS A 116 -12.37 4.26 9.01
N PHE A 117 -13.34 3.66 9.69
CA PHE A 117 -13.51 3.82 11.14
C PHE A 117 -12.25 3.39 11.89
N ASP A 118 -11.72 2.19 11.58
CA ASP A 118 -10.50 1.69 12.21
C ASP A 118 -9.28 2.57 11.89
N TYR A 119 -9.20 3.12 10.67
CA TYR A 119 -8.18 4.12 10.33
C TYR A 119 -8.23 5.36 11.22
N TYR A 120 -9.42 5.93 11.45
CA TYR A 120 -9.55 7.09 12.33
C TYR A 120 -9.26 6.73 13.79
N ARG A 121 -9.69 5.55 14.25
CA ARG A 121 -9.38 5.04 15.59
C ARG A 121 -7.88 4.82 15.80
N SER A 122 -7.16 4.40 14.77
CA SER A 122 -5.71 4.15 14.82
C SER A 122 -4.84 5.38 14.53
N ILE A 123 -5.43 6.58 14.34
CA ILE A 123 -4.67 7.74 13.85
C ILE A 123 -3.51 8.14 14.77
N ASN A 124 -3.66 8.01 16.10
CA ASN A 124 -2.61 8.35 17.05
C ASN A 124 -1.42 7.39 16.95
N SER A 125 -1.68 6.08 16.92
CA SER A 125 -0.64 5.07 16.67
C SER A 125 0.03 5.26 15.30
N LEU A 126 -0.74 5.65 14.27
CA LEU A 126 -0.19 5.93 12.95
C LEU A 126 0.70 7.18 12.92
N LYS A 127 0.41 8.21 13.73
CA LYS A 127 1.28 9.38 13.90
C LYS A 127 2.64 8.99 14.48
N GLU A 128 2.64 8.20 15.55
CA GLU A 128 3.88 7.69 16.18
C GLU A 128 4.72 6.89 15.18
N LYS A 129 4.08 5.97 14.46
CA LYS A 129 4.76 5.17 13.44
C LYS A 129 5.29 6.00 12.29
N ARG A 130 4.53 7.00 11.83
CA ARG A 130 5.00 7.95 10.81
C ARG A 130 6.22 8.71 11.32
N ALA A 131 6.24 9.13 12.59
CA ALA A 131 7.40 9.77 13.19
C ALA A 131 8.64 8.86 13.17
N ILE A 132 8.49 7.58 13.55
CA ILE A 132 9.58 6.58 13.46
C ILE A 132 10.06 6.41 12.02
N VAL A 133 9.15 6.31 11.05
CA VAL A 133 9.53 6.18 9.63
C VAL A 133 10.33 7.39 9.14
N ARG A 134 10.07 8.59 9.66
CA ARG A 134 10.82 9.81 9.32
C ARG A 134 12.26 9.79 9.84
N THR A 135 12.52 9.11 10.97
CA THR A 135 13.89 9.06 11.54
C THR A 135 14.83 8.16 10.75
N LEU A 136 14.33 7.35 9.80
CA LEU A 136 15.15 6.50 8.95
C LEU A 136 16.13 7.29 8.06
N GLY A 137 15.89 8.60 7.87
CA GLY A 137 16.91 9.59 7.52
C GLY A 137 17.53 9.51 6.11
N GLY A 138 17.07 8.58 5.26
CA GLY A 138 17.45 8.56 3.85
C GLY A 138 16.78 9.69 3.08
N LYS A 139 17.49 10.27 2.11
CA LYS A 139 16.86 11.12 1.08
C LYS A 139 15.74 10.29 0.44
N GLU A 140 14.52 10.84 0.36
CA GLU A 140 13.47 10.20 -0.42
C GLU A 140 14.01 10.03 -1.84
N PRO A 141 14.09 8.80 -2.37
CA PRO A 141 14.65 8.61 -3.69
C PRO A 141 13.80 9.39 -4.70
N GLU A 142 14.44 10.26 -5.48
CA GLU A 142 13.79 10.92 -6.60
C GLU A 142 13.18 9.86 -7.52
N GLY A 143 11.90 10.04 -7.87
CA GLY A 143 11.18 9.10 -8.74
C GLY A 143 10.65 7.83 -8.05
N LEU A 144 10.64 7.74 -6.71
CA LEU A 144 9.96 6.63 -6.01
C LEU A 144 8.47 6.58 -6.33
N LEU A 145 7.85 7.75 -6.47
CA LEU A 145 6.43 7.90 -6.83
C LEU A 145 6.32 8.22 -8.32
N LEU A 146 5.66 7.32 -9.05
CA LEU A 146 5.31 7.56 -10.44
C LEU A 146 4.17 8.58 -10.50
N ASN A 147 4.43 9.76 -11.06
CA ASN A 147 3.41 10.80 -11.27
C ASN A 147 2.51 10.50 -12.49
N LYS A 148 2.00 9.27 -12.59
CA LYS A 148 1.08 8.81 -13.64
C LYS A 148 0.01 7.91 -13.05
N CYS A 149 -1.19 7.97 -13.62
CA CYS A 149 -2.24 7.01 -13.30
C CYS A 149 -1.96 5.69 -14.05
N ILE A 150 -1.42 4.70 -13.34
CA ILE A 150 -1.10 3.38 -13.93
C ILE A 150 -2.35 2.74 -14.56
N VAL A 151 -3.53 2.91 -13.96
CA VAL A 151 -4.79 2.39 -14.51
C VAL A 151 -5.10 3.02 -15.87
N PHE A 152 -4.93 4.34 -16.01
CA PHE A 152 -5.12 5.03 -17.28
C PHE A 152 -4.08 4.59 -18.33
N GLU A 153 -2.81 4.57 -17.95
CA GLU A 153 -1.72 4.17 -18.85
C GLU A 153 -1.90 2.71 -19.34
N PHE A 154 -2.33 1.81 -18.47
CA PHE A 154 -2.53 0.41 -18.80
C PHE A 154 -3.81 0.15 -19.60
N TYR A 155 -4.97 0.59 -19.11
CA TYR A 155 -6.27 0.22 -19.69
C TYR A 155 -6.70 1.14 -20.85
N ILE A 156 -6.32 2.42 -20.83
CA ILE A 156 -6.73 3.39 -21.86
C ILE A 156 -5.63 3.57 -22.91
N ARG A 157 -4.37 3.74 -22.47
CA ARG A 157 -3.24 3.90 -23.41
C ARG A 157 -2.58 2.59 -23.84
N ASN A 158 -3.09 1.46 -23.35
CA ASN A 158 -2.60 0.11 -23.67
C ASN A 158 -1.08 -0.08 -23.47
N ARG A 159 -0.48 0.63 -22.50
CA ARG A 159 0.94 0.52 -22.18
C ARG A 159 1.16 -0.64 -21.22
N ARG A 160 1.59 -1.80 -21.74
CA ARG A 160 1.67 -3.06 -20.97
C ARG A 160 3.06 -3.44 -20.44
N THR A 161 4.11 -2.70 -20.80
CA THR A 161 5.48 -3.00 -20.35
C THR A 161 5.98 -1.93 -19.40
N PHE A 162 6.85 -2.30 -18.45
CA PHE A 162 7.43 -1.35 -17.49
C PHE A 162 8.02 -0.12 -18.19
N ARG A 163 8.85 -0.33 -19.24
CA ARG A 163 9.46 0.76 -20.01
C ARG A 163 8.42 1.73 -20.58
N LYS A 164 7.30 1.23 -21.10
CA LYS A 164 6.20 2.07 -21.62
C LYS A 164 5.40 2.75 -20.51
N LEU A 165 5.26 2.12 -19.35
CA LEU A 165 4.56 2.70 -18.20
C LEU A 165 5.33 3.87 -17.58
N ILE A 166 6.65 3.82 -17.59
CA ILE A 166 7.49 4.88 -17.01
C ILE A 166 7.83 6.00 -17.99
N SER A 167 7.88 5.74 -19.32
CA SER A 167 8.09 6.74 -20.38
C SER A 167 6.97 7.76 -20.47
#